data_AF-A0AAV8XFP0-F1
#
_entry.id   AF-A0AAV8XFP0-F1
#
_cell.length_a   1.000
_cell.length_b   1.000
_cell.length_c   1.000
_cell.angle_alpha   90.00
_cell.angle_beta   90.00
_cell.angle_gamma   90.00
#
_symmetry.space_group_name_H-M   'P 1'
#
loop_
_entity.id
_entity.type
_entity.pdbx_description
1 polymer ?
#
loop_
_entity_poly.entity_id
_entity_poly.type
_entity_poly.pdbx_seq_one_letter_code
_entity_poly.pdbx_strand_id
1 'polypeptide(L)'
;MTHEVKGKEQYTGLLRKRGSKYLSDLIGVSSQENYEIEEESVYELEQRLSSAISLLSEYEDFQIQIKLLVSDSEIDIQYQDRADFQSNYYTWTSKGYFVFRITIILYSSNLANILQLKGTHLDFKVVGLNLVTTKIEGRCQVKVQSHHTGFNTIISCLVISDITGKLPEYSFDISGLEIPKHIRNADPSFNKCSKIDMLLGADCFGIFYVQLKLSLE
;
A
#
# COMPACT_ATOMS: atom_id res chain seq x y z
N MET A 1 25.31 19.93 -10.17
CA MET A 1 25.23 19.55 -8.75
C MET A 1 26.23 20.27 -7.85
N THR A 2 25.73 21.08 -6.91
CA THR A 2 26.49 21.67 -5.79
C THR A 2 26.90 20.58 -4.78
N HIS A 3 27.93 20.85 -3.95
CA HIS A 3 28.41 19.92 -2.92
C HIS A 3 27.30 19.47 -1.95
N GLU A 4 26.31 20.32 -1.72
CA GLU A 4 25.19 20.07 -0.82
C GLU A 4 24.19 19.05 -1.38
N VAL A 5 23.94 19.06 -2.70
CA VAL A 5 23.08 18.08 -3.37
C VAL A 5 23.72 16.70 -3.34
N LYS A 6 25.03 16.60 -3.62
CA LYS A 6 25.77 15.33 -3.54
C LYS A 6 25.75 14.70 -2.14
N GLY A 7 25.82 15.52 -1.09
CA GLY A 7 25.73 15.06 0.29
C GLY A 7 24.35 14.46 0.60
N LYS A 8 23.28 15.08 0.10
CA LYS A 8 21.90 14.60 0.29
C LYS A 8 21.61 13.34 -0.53
N GLU A 9 22.11 13.23 -1.76
CA GLU A 9 22.03 11.99 -2.57
C GLU A 9 22.81 10.83 -1.94
N GLN A 10 23.96 11.10 -1.33
CA GLN A 10 24.69 10.09 -0.58
C GLN A 10 23.88 9.61 0.63
N TYR A 11 23.12 10.50 1.26
CA TYR A 11 22.24 10.19 2.40
C TYR A 11 21.01 9.38 1.99
N THR A 12 20.36 9.69 0.86
CA THR A 12 19.25 8.86 0.32
C THR A 12 19.73 7.44 -0.01
N GLY A 13 20.95 7.29 -0.52
CA GLY A 13 21.60 5.99 -0.68
C GLY A 13 21.80 5.21 0.62
N LEU A 14 22.08 5.89 1.74
CA LEU A 14 22.16 5.28 3.07
C LEU A 14 20.79 4.86 3.60
N LEU A 15 19.74 5.67 3.39
CA LEU A 15 18.36 5.32 3.75
C LEU A 15 17.92 4.04 3.00
N ARG A 16 18.25 3.92 1.71
CA ARG A 16 17.99 2.70 0.92
C ARG A 16 18.68 1.46 1.52
N LYS A 17 19.95 1.59 1.92
CA LYS A 17 20.69 0.50 2.59
C LYS A 17 20.09 0.15 3.96
N ARG A 18 19.66 1.15 4.73
CA ARG A 18 18.98 0.95 6.03
C ARG A 18 17.66 0.21 5.88
N GLY A 19 16.80 0.65 4.96
CA GLY A 19 15.52 -0.02 4.69
C GLY A 19 15.68 -1.48 4.28
N SER A 20 16.63 -1.76 3.37
CA SER A 20 16.96 -3.14 3.00
C SER A 20 17.46 -3.97 4.17
N LYS A 21 18.23 -3.39 5.11
CA LYS A 21 18.77 -4.09 6.28
C LYS A 21 17.70 -4.36 7.35
N TYR A 22 16.80 -3.40 7.61
CA TYR A 22 15.74 -3.60 8.61
C TYR A 22 14.82 -4.76 8.26
N LEU A 23 14.71 -5.08 6.96
CA LEU A 23 13.70 -5.98 6.46
C LEU A 23 14.26 -7.22 5.77
N SER A 24 15.58 -7.34 5.56
CA SER A 24 16.19 -8.58 5.04
C SER A 24 15.84 -9.79 5.89
N ASP A 25 15.78 -9.61 7.22
CA ASP A 25 15.46 -10.67 8.16
C ASP A 25 13.94 -10.95 8.20
N LEU A 26 13.10 -9.91 8.08
CA LEU A 26 11.64 -10.02 7.94
C LEU A 26 11.23 -10.72 6.63
N ILE A 27 11.98 -10.51 5.54
CA ILE A 27 11.75 -11.16 4.25
C ILE A 27 11.99 -12.67 4.36
N GLY A 28 13.06 -13.08 5.04
CA GLY A 28 13.35 -14.50 5.29
C GLY A 28 12.21 -15.20 6.03
N VAL A 29 11.65 -14.52 7.03
CA VAL A 29 10.52 -14.99 7.83
C VAL A 29 9.20 -15.06 7.02
N SER A 30 8.89 -14.03 6.21
CA SER A 30 7.66 -13.95 5.41
C SER A 30 7.55 -14.97 4.26
N SER A 31 8.66 -15.62 3.91
CA SER A 31 8.75 -16.55 2.77
C SER A 31 8.24 -17.96 3.10
N GLN A 32 7.90 -18.23 4.36
CA GLN A 32 7.38 -19.52 4.82
C GLN A 32 5.87 -19.43 5.01
N GLU A 33 5.10 -20.24 4.29
CA GLU A 33 3.63 -20.18 4.22
C GLU A 33 2.90 -20.43 5.57
N ASN A 34 3.60 -20.88 6.62
CA ASN A 34 3.04 -21.22 7.93
C ASN A 34 3.95 -20.83 9.12
N TYR A 35 4.67 -19.71 9.01
CA TYR A 35 5.52 -19.27 10.12
C TYR A 35 4.69 -18.68 11.27
N GLU A 36 4.71 -19.34 12.43
CA GLU A 36 4.28 -18.76 13.70
C GLU A 36 5.47 -18.01 14.29
N ILE A 37 5.29 -16.71 14.52
CA ILE A 37 6.32 -15.87 15.12
C ILE A 37 6.31 -16.11 16.63
N GLU A 38 7.45 -16.47 17.19
CA GLU A 38 7.63 -16.56 18.64
C GLU A 38 7.39 -15.18 19.28
N GLU A 39 6.71 -15.15 20.43
CA GLU A 39 6.28 -13.92 21.12
C GLU A 39 7.46 -12.97 21.43
N GLU A 40 8.64 -13.53 21.70
CA GLU A 40 9.89 -12.77 21.93
C GLU A 40 10.42 -12.09 20.65
N SER A 41 10.17 -12.70 19.48
CA SER A 41 10.53 -12.13 18.18
C SER A 41 9.55 -11.05 17.71
N VAL A 42 8.29 -11.08 18.19
CA VAL A 42 7.25 -10.10 17.80
C VAL A 42 7.69 -8.67 18.13
N TYR A 43 8.14 -8.44 19.37
CA TYR A 43 8.55 -7.10 19.81
C TYR A 43 9.73 -6.56 18.99
N GLU A 44 10.75 -7.39 18.73
CA GLU A 44 11.89 -6.97 17.91
C GLU A 44 11.45 -6.62 16.49
N LEU A 45 10.63 -7.47 15.87
CA LEU A 45 10.13 -7.26 14.53
C LEU A 45 9.23 -6.00 14.46
N GLU A 46 8.48 -5.69 15.52
CA GLU A 46 7.64 -4.47 15.61
C GLU A 46 8.51 -3.21 15.66
N GLN A 47 9.58 -3.22 16.47
CA GLN A 47 10.55 -2.12 16.52
C GLN A 47 11.24 -1.90 15.18
N ARG A 48 11.57 -3.00 14.47
CA ARG A 48 12.15 -2.94 13.13
C ARG A 48 11.15 -2.39 12.10
N LEU A 49 9.88 -2.81 12.16
CA LEU A 49 8.83 -2.27 11.29
C LEU A 49 8.59 -0.79 11.56
N SER A 50 8.53 -0.36 12.83
CA SER A 50 8.42 1.04 13.22
C SER A 50 9.59 1.88 12.67
N SER A 51 10.82 1.37 12.80
CA SER A 51 12.02 1.99 12.22
C SER A 51 11.98 2.04 10.70
N ALA A 52 11.40 1.02 10.05
CA ALA A 52 11.24 1.03 8.60
C ALA A 52 10.20 2.06 8.15
N ILE A 53 9.07 2.20 8.87
CA ILE A 53 8.01 3.16 8.58
C ILE A 53 8.53 4.61 8.66
N SER A 54 9.40 4.93 9.63
CA SER A 54 9.97 6.29 9.75
C SER A 54 10.82 6.70 8.53
N LEU A 55 11.38 5.74 7.80
CA LEU A 55 12.24 6.01 6.64
C LEU A 55 11.54 6.78 5.53
N LEU A 56 10.23 6.58 5.32
CA LEU A 56 9.51 7.32 4.28
C LEU A 56 9.43 8.81 4.64
N SER A 57 9.04 9.13 5.89
CA SER A 57 8.99 10.51 6.35
C SER A 57 10.36 11.18 6.26
N GLU A 58 11.42 10.51 6.74
CA GLU A 58 12.79 11.03 6.65
C GLU A 58 13.21 11.26 5.19
N TYR A 59 12.89 10.33 4.28
CA TYR A 59 13.20 10.48 2.86
C TYR A 59 12.45 11.64 2.21
N GLU A 60 11.15 11.80 2.51
CA GLU A 60 10.34 12.89 1.97
C GLU A 60 10.83 14.27 2.39
N ASP A 61 11.26 14.42 3.64
CA ASP A 61 11.88 15.66 4.13
C ASP A 61 13.14 16.02 3.33
N PHE A 62 13.98 15.03 2.99
CA PHE A 62 15.15 15.26 2.14
C PHE A 62 14.77 15.56 0.70
N GLN A 63 13.76 14.88 0.14
CA GLN A 63 13.30 15.12 -1.22
C GLN A 63 12.76 16.54 -1.41
N ILE A 64 12.06 17.09 -0.42
CA ILE A 64 11.61 18.50 -0.43
C ILE A 64 12.83 19.43 -0.54
N GLN A 65 13.87 19.19 0.26
CA GLN A 65 15.07 20.02 0.23
C GLN A 65 15.87 19.87 -1.08
N ILE A 66 15.94 18.65 -1.63
CA ILE A 66 16.62 18.40 -2.91
C ILE A 66 15.88 19.12 -4.04
N LYS A 67 14.54 19.04 -4.08
CA LYS A 67 13.71 19.71 -5.11
C LYS A 67 13.92 21.22 -5.15
N LEU A 68 14.20 21.86 -4.01
CA LEU A 68 14.50 23.30 -3.94
C LEU A 68 15.90 23.67 -4.46
N LEU A 69 16.83 22.70 -4.57
CA LEU A 69 18.25 22.94 -4.87
C LEU A 69 18.68 22.43 -6.26
N VAL A 70 17.86 21.60 -6.89
CA VAL A 70 18.16 20.92 -8.15
C VAL A 70 17.65 21.73 -9.35
N SER A 71 18.38 21.69 -10.46
CA SER A 71 18.00 22.40 -11.68
C SER A 71 16.82 21.73 -12.40
N ASP A 72 16.06 22.49 -13.22
CA ASP A 72 14.92 21.94 -13.96
C ASP A 72 15.28 20.71 -14.83
N SER A 73 16.50 20.66 -15.36
CA SER A 73 17.01 19.53 -16.16
C SER A 73 17.27 18.24 -15.37
N GLU A 74 17.34 18.32 -14.04
CA GLU A 74 17.63 17.19 -13.14
C GLU A 74 16.38 16.71 -12.40
N ILE A 75 15.23 17.39 -12.56
CA ILE A 75 13.96 17.07 -11.90
C ILE A 75 13.46 15.65 -12.24
N ASP A 76 13.56 15.23 -13.50
CA ASP A 76 13.11 13.90 -13.93
C ASP A 76 13.92 12.76 -13.28
N ILE A 77 15.21 12.98 -13.06
CA ILE A 77 16.09 12.03 -12.38
C ILE A 77 15.68 11.89 -10.91
N GLN A 78 15.34 13.00 -10.25
CA GLN A 78 14.85 12.98 -8.87
C GLN A 78 13.48 12.32 -8.76
N TYR A 79 12.58 12.52 -9.72
CA TYR A 79 11.31 11.79 -9.76
C TYR A 79 11.51 10.28 -9.88
N GLN A 80 12.46 9.83 -10.69
CA GLN A 80 12.78 8.40 -10.78
C GLN A 80 13.40 7.85 -9.49
N ASP A 81 14.36 8.56 -8.88
CA ASP A 81 14.93 8.09 -7.60
C ASP A 81 13.86 8.00 -6.50
N ARG A 82 12.93 8.96 -6.46
CA ARG A 82 11.77 8.95 -5.57
C ARG A 82 10.86 7.76 -5.82
N ALA A 83 10.51 7.49 -7.08
CA ALA A 83 9.70 6.35 -7.45
C ALA A 83 10.37 5.02 -7.04
N ASP A 84 11.67 4.88 -7.28
CA ASP A 84 12.45 3.69 -6.90
C ASP A 84 12.52 3.51 -5.38
N PHE A 85 12.75 4.58 -4.62
CA PHE A 85 12.77 4.51 -3.16
C PHE A 85 11.40 4.13 -2.61
N GLN A 86 10.33 4.80 -3.07
CA GLN A 86 8.96 4.51 -2.64
C GLN A 86 8.57 3.06 -2.98
N SER A 87 8.86 2.59 -4.20
CA SER A 87 8.61 1.21 -4.60
C SER A 87 9.29 0.20 -3.67
N ASN A 88 10.56 0.45 -3.32
CA ASN A 88 11.29 -0.36 -2.36
C ASN A 88 10.66 -0.29 -0.97
N TYR A 89 10.46 0.91 -0.42
CA TYR A 89 9.83 1.16 0.88
C TYR A 89 8.48 0.45 1.02
N TYR A 90 7.64 0.54 0.01
CA TYR A 90 6.31 -0.06 0.02
C TYR A 90 6.38 -1.58 -0.07
N THR A 91 7.25 -2.15 -0.91
CA THR A 91 7.51 -3.61 -0.95
C THR A 91 7.96 -4.14 0.41
N TRP A 92 8.79 -3.33 1.06
CA TRP A 92 9.44 -3.59 2.33
C TRP A 92 8.45 -3.60 3.50
N THR A 93 7.75 -2.49 3.70
CA THR A 93 6.77 -2.37 4.80
C THR A 93 5.59 -3.30 4.62
N SER A 94 5.13 -3.54 3.38
CA SER A 94 4.03 -4.47 3.13
C SER A 94 4.32 -5.90 3.55
N LYS A 95 5.58 -6.35 3.43
CA LYS A 95 6.00 -7.66 3.94
C LYS A 95 5.99 -7.69 5.47
N GLY A 96 6.41 -6.61 6.12
CA GLY A 96 6.30 -6.46 7.57
C GLY A 96 4.85 -6.51 8.06
N TYR A 97 3.95 -5.75 7.45
CA TYR A 97 2.52 -5.77 7.79
C TYR A 97 1.87 -7.16 7.57
N PHE A 98 2.30 -7.88 6.53
CA PHE A 98 1.85 -9.25 6.29
C PHE A 98 2.28 -10.21 7.41
N VAL A 99 3.54 -10.11 7.85
CA VAL A 99 4.08 -10.88 8.99
C VAL A 99 3.25 -10.65 10.25
N PHE A 100 2.85 -9.41 10.53
CA PHE A 100 2.01 -9.07 11.69
C PHE A 100 0.51 -9.28 11.50
N ARG A 101 0.06 -9.75 10.33
CA ARG A 101 -1.37 -9.92 9.97
C ARG A 101 -2.24 -8.68 10.23
N ILE A 102 -1.64 -7.49 10.24
CA ILE A 102 -2.35 -6.22 10.35
C ILE A 102 -2.90 -5.89 8.96
N THR A 103 -4.05 -6.46 8.63
CA THR A 103 -4.70 -6.21 7.36
C THR A 103 -6.20 -6.32 7.53
N ILE A 104 -6.87 -5.18 7.65
CA ILE A 104 -8.31 -5.08 7.51
C ILE A 104 -8.58 -4.65 6.07
N ILE A 105 -9.10 -5.57 5.28
CA ILE A 105 -9.68 -5.28 3.97
C ILE A 105 -11.18 -5.43 4.12
N LEU A 106 -11.93 -4.40 3.72
CA LEU A 106 -13.38 -4.43 3.75
C LEU A 106 -13.90 -4.85 2.39
N TYR A 107 -14.90 -5.72 2.40
CA TYR A 107 -15.52 -6.29 1.22
C TYR A 107 -17.03 -6.13 1.31
N SER A 108 -17.67 -5.62 0.25
CA SER A 108 -19.12 -5.45 0.26
C SER A 108 -19.82 -6.81 0.22
N SER A 109 -20.89 -6.95 1.00
CA SER A 109 -21.71 -8.17 0.97
C SER A 109 -22.31 -8.43 -0.41
N ASN A 110 -22.56 -7.36 -1.18
CA ASN A 110 -23.04 -7.47 -2.56
C ASN A 110 -22.03 -8.21 -3.45
N LEU A 111 -20.76 -7.78 -3.45
CA LEU A 111 -19.72 -8.42 -4.24
C LEU A 111 -19.40 -9.83 -3.74
N ALA A 112 -19.41 -10.05 -2.42
CA ALA A 112 -19.26 -11.40 -1.85
C ALA A 112 -20.30 -12.39 -2.39
N ASN A 113 -21.55 -11.95 -2.50
CA ASN A 113 -22.65 -12.75 -3.03
C ASN A 113 -22.49 -12.99 -4.54
N ILE A 114 -22.14 -11.95 -5.31
CA ILE A 114 -21.91 -12.08 -6.76
C ILE A 114 -20.80 -13.08 -7.07
N LEU A 115 -19.70 -13.03 -6.30
CA LEU A 115 -18.57 -13.96 -6.44
C LEU A 115 -18.76 -15.30 -5.73
N GLN A 116 -19.90 -15.50 -5.07
CA GLN A 116 -20.25 -16.72 -4.34
C GLN A 116 -19.16 -17.14 -3.33
N LEU A 117 -18.57 -16.16 -2.65
CA LEU A 117 -17.50 -16.42 -1.70
C LEU A 117 -18.04 -17.15 -0.47
N LYS A 118 -17.36 -18.22 -0.07
CA LYS A 118 -17.65 -18.90 1.19
C LYS A 118 -17.06 -18.09 2.34
N GLY A 119 -17.94 -17.52 3.17
CA GLY A 119 -17.56 -16.77 4.36
C GLY A 119 -17.74 -17.56 5.65
N THR A 120 -16.97 -17.21 6.67
CA THR A 120 -17.24 -17.58 8.07
C THR A 120 -17.99 -16.44 8.75
N HIS A 121 -19.07 -16.75 9.46
CA HIS A 121 -19.80 -15.74 10.23
C HIS A 121 -18.93 -15.26 11.40
N LEU A 122 -18.94 -13.96 11.65
CA LEU A 122 -18.25 -13.32 12.76
C LEU A 122 -19.24 -12.43 13.51
N ASP A 123 -19.10 -12.34 14.83
CA ASP A 123 -19.97 -11.51 15.67
C ASP A 123 -19.15 -10.49 16.45
N PHE A 124 -18.62 -9.50 15.73
CA PHE A 124 -17.99 -8.32 16.32
C PHE A 124 -18.26 -7.07 15.47
N LYS A 125 -17.88 -5.92 16.01
CA LYS A 125 -18.05 -4.61 15.37
C LYS A 125 -16.70 -3.94 15.17
N VAL A 126 -16.58 -3.20 14.08
CA VAL A 126 -15.47 -2.28 13.85
C VAL A 126 -15.95 -0.87 14.17
N VAL A 127 -15.11 -0.10 14.86
CA VAL A 127 -15.38 1.30 15.19
C VAL A 127 -14.58 2.17 14.23
N GLY A 128 -15.29 3.01 13.47
CA GLY A 128 -14.70 3.97 12.54
C GLY A 128 -14.61 5.38 13.12
N LEU A 129 -14.44 6.35 12.21
CA LEU A 129 -14.42 7.77 12.55
C LEU A 129 -15.73 8.19 13.24
N ASN A 130 -15.63 9.14 14.17
CA ASN A 130 -16.75 9.62 15.00
C ASN A 130 -17.47 8.51 15.79
N LEU A 131 -16.77 7.44 16.15
CA LEU A 131 -17.32 6.29 16.90
C LEU A 131 -18.47 5.56 16.19
N VAL A 132 -18.61 5.76 14.87
CA VAL A 132 -19.58 5.02 14.07
C VAL A 132 -19.19 3.54 14.09
N THR A 133 -20.09 2.69 14.57
CA THR A 133 -19.85 1.25 14.67
C THR A 133 -20.48 0.52 13.49
N THR A 134 -19.69 -0.27 12.78
CA THR A 134 -20.17 -1.14 11.69
C THR A 134 -20.11 -2.59 12.13
N LYS A 135 -21.22 -3.32 11.94
CA LYS A 135 -21.26 -4.76 12.21
C LYS A 135 -20.50 -5.50 11.10
N ILE A 136 -19.65 -6.43 11.51
CA ILE A 136 -19.02 -7.37 10.57
C ILE A 136 -19.98 -8.55 10.36
N GLU A 137 -20.30 -8.84 9.10
CA GLU A 137 -21.20 -9.94 8.73
C GLU A 137 -20.44 -11.28 8.65
N GLY A 138 -19.14 -11.19 8.37
CA GLY A 138 -18.29 -12.36 8.32
C GLY A 138 -16.90 -12.05 7.80
N ARG A 139 -16.17 -13.10 7.46
CA ARG A 139 -14.86 -13.05 6.85
C ARG A 139 -14.79 -14.01 5.68
N CYS A 140 -14.16 -13.59 4.60
CA CYS A 140 -13.95 -14.41 3.42
C CYS A 140 -12.48 -14.33 2.96
N GLN A 141 -12.10 -15.25 2.08
CA GLN A 141 -10.86 -15.17 1.32
C GLN A 141 -11.18 -14.81 -0.13
N VAL A 142 -10.42 -13.87 -0.68
CA VAL A 142 -10.55 -13.38 -2.05
C VAL A 142 -9.25 -13.61 -2.77
N LYS A 143 -9.30 -14.20 -3.97
CA LYS A 143 -8.14 -14.23 -4.87
C LYS A 143 -8.10 -12.94 -5.66
N VAL A 144 -7.02 -12.18 -5.52
CA VAL A 144 -6.74 -10.97 -6.30
C VAL A 144 -5.68 -11.29 -7.33
N GLN A 145 -5.90 -10.84 -8.57
CA GLN A 145 -4.97 -11.05 -9.68
C GLN A 145 -4.75 -9.73 -10.42
N SER A 146 -3.50 -9.48 -10.79
CA SER A 146 -3.15 -8.34 -11.64
C SER A 146 -3.65 -8.55 -13.06
N HIS A 147 -4.24 -7.51 -13.65
CA HIS A 147 -4.59 -7.47 -15.07
C HIS A 147 -3.36 -7.29 -15.98
N HIS A 148 -2.21 -6.90 -15.41
CA HIS A 148 -1.06 -6.43 -16.18
C HIS A 148 0.21 -7.24 -15.94
N THR A 149 0.27 -7.99 -14.85
CA THR A 149 1.43 -8.81 -14.46
C THR A 149 0.96 -10.22 -14.09
N GLY A 150 1.90 -11.15 -13.90
CA GLY A 150 1.59 -12.50 -13.39
C GLY A 150 1.23 -12.56 -11.90
N PHE A 151 1.21 -11.41 -11.22
CA PHE A 151 0.97 -11.34 -9.79
C PHE A 151 -0.44 -11.82 -9.44
N ASN A 152 -0.51 -12.68 -8.44
CA ASN A 152 -1.75 -13.08 -7.80
C ASN A 152 -1.50 -13.35 -6.32
N THR A 153 -2.51 -13.13 -5.50
CA THR A 153 -2.45 -13.37 -4.05
C THR A 153 -3.83 -13.71 -3.51
N ILE A 154 -3.89 -14.34 -2.34
CA ILE A 154 -5.13 -14.58 -1.60
C ILE A 154 -5.10 -13.65 -0.39
N ILE A 155 -6.13 -12.82 -0.27
CA ILE A 155 -6.30 -11.89 0.83
C ILE A 155 -7.51 -12.26 1.67
N SER A 156 -7.41 -12.00 2.97
CA SER A 156 -8.52 -12.20 3.88
C SER A 156 -9.24 -10.88 4.12
N CYS A 157 -10.56 -10.89 3.95
CA CYS A 157 -11.38 -9.68 4.02
C CYS A 157 -12.49 -9.85 5.06
N LEU A 158 -12.84 -8.75 5.73
CA LEU A 158 -14.06 -8.64 6.51
C LEU A 158 -15.21 -8.22 5.61
N VAL A 159 -16.35 -8.87 5.76
CA VAL A 159 -17.56 -8.61 4.98
C VAL A 159 -18.44 -7.63 5.75
N ILE A 160 -18.81 -6.54 5.10
CA ILE A 160 -19.71 -5.51 5.62
C ILE A 160 -20.75 -5.12 4.56
N SER A 161 -21.91 -4.65 5.02
CA SER A 161 -23.04 -4.31 4.13
C SER A 161 -22.69 -3.22 3.11
N ASP A 162 -22.18 -2.09 3.59
CA ASP A 162 -21.78 -0.94 2.79
C ASP A 162 -20.46 -0.39 3.33
N ILE A 163 -19.50 -0.16 2.43
CA ILE A 163 -18.16 0.32 2.78
C ILE A 163 -18.17 1.85 2.97
N THR A 164 -18.69 2.56 1.98
CA THR A 164 -18.75 4.02 1.93
C THR A 164 -19.84 4.44 0.93
N GLY A 165 -20.05 5.75 0.79
CA GLY A 165 -20.85 6.32 -0.30
C GLY A 165 -20.25 6.01 -1.68
N LYS A 166 -20.82 6.63 -2.73
CA LYS A 166 -20.23 6.50 -4.05
C LYS A 166 -18.94 7.30 -4.13
N LEU A 167 -17.92 6.74 -4.79
CA LEU A 167 -16.67 7.43 -5.07
C LEU A 167 -16.32 7.29 -6.56
N PRO A 168 -15.92 8.39 -7.22
CA PRO A 168 -16.11 9.78 -6.77
C PRO A 168 -17.60 10.09 -6.52
N GLU A 169 -17.89 11.11 -5.71
CA GLU A 169 -19.29 11.49 -5.43
C GLU A 169 -20.04 11.91 -6.70
N TYR A 170 -19.31 12.48 -7.67
CA TYR A 170 -19.80 12.85 -8.99
C TYR A 170 -18.82 12.36 -10.06
N SER A 171 -19.34 11.96 -11.22
CA SER A 171 -18.47 11.61 -12.34
C SER A 171 -17.80 12.87 -12.90
N PHE A 172 -16.55 12.78 -13.31
CA PHE A 172 -15.81 13.90 -13.89
C PHE A 172 -15.14 13.53 -15.20
N ASP A 173 -14.87 14.55 -16.03
CA ASP A 173 -14.18 14.37 -17.30
C ASP A 173 -12.67 14.22 -17.07
N ILE A 174 -12.07 13.27 -17.79
CA ILE A 174 -10.65 12.95 -17.73
C ILE A 174 -9.90 13.36 -18.99
N SER A 175 -10.60 13.94 -19.99
CA SER A 175 -9.99 14.32 -21.27
C SER A 175 -8.84 15.32 -21.13
N GLY A 176 -8.88 16.16 -20.09
CA GLY A 176 -7.85 17.14 -19.75
C GLY A 176 -6.80 16.64 -18.74
N LEU A 177 -6.89 15.40 -18.26
CA LEU A 177 -5.87 14.84 -17.37
C LEU A 177 -4.68 14.34 -18.19
N GLU A 178 -3.49 14.82 -17.88
CA GLU A 178 -2.24 14.36 -18.49
C GLU A 178 -1.75 13.05 -17.86
N ILE A 179 -2.59 12.00 -17.88
CA ILE A 179 -2.21 10.70 -17.31
C ILE A 179 -1.06 10.12 -18.14
N PRO A 180 0.12 9.88 -17.56
CA PRO A 180 1.26 9.36 -18.29
C PRO A 180 0.94 8.01 -18.93
N LYS A 181 1.19 7.86 -20.25
CA LYS A 181 0.84 6.65 -21.02
C LYS A 181 1.47 5.35 -20.52
N HIS A 182 2.51 5.45 -19.70
CA HIS A 182 3.20 4.30 -19.12
C HIS A 182 2.57 3.82 -17.79
N ILE A 183 1.68 4.61 -17.20
CA ILE A 183 0.88 4.27 -16.03
C ILE A 183 -0.36 3.50 -16.52
N ARG A 184 -0.63 2.37 -15.86
CA ARG A 184 -1.80 1.53 -16.16
C ARG A 184 -2.74 1.57 -14.97
N ASN A 185 -3.86 2.26 -15.12
CA ASN A 185 -4.85 2.40 -14.05
C ASN A 185 -5.48 1.05 -13.74
N ALA A 186 -5.48 0.65 -12.47
CA ALA A 186 -6.15 -0.57 -12.03
C ALA A 186 -7.68 -0.48 -12.16
N ASP A 187 -8.23 0.73 -12.11
CA ASP A 187 -9.63 1.03 -12.40
C ASP A 187 -9.73 2.00 -13.60
N PRO A 188 -10.01 1.50 -14.81
CA PRO A 188 -10.24 2.33 -15.99
C PRO A 188 -11.46 3.26 -15.88
N SER A 189 -12.33 3.03 -14.88
CA SER A 189 -13.54 3.81 -14.59
C SER A 189 -13.43 4.65 -13.32
N PHE A 190 -12.23 4.92 -12.82
CA PHE A 190 -12.00 5.69 -11.58
C PHE A 190 -12.69 7.07 -11.55
N ASN A 191 -12.99 7.64 -12.71
CA ASN A 191 -13.66 8.93 -12.85
C ASN A 191 -15.18 8.86 -12.82
N LYS A 192 -15.76 7.65 -12.77
CA LYS A 192 -17.20 7.41 -12.78
C LYS A 192 -17.71 7.20 -11.37
N CYS A 193 -18.72 7.97 -10.98
CA CYS A 193 -19.40 7.83 -9.72
C CYS A 193 -19.99 6.40 -9.58
N SER A 194 -19.41 5.61 -8.68
CA SER A 194 -19.78 4.21 -8.50
C SER A 194 -19.68 3.79 -7.04
N LYS A 195 -20.30 2.65 -6.69
CA LYS A 195 -20.16 2.08 -5.36
C LYS A 195 -18.76 1.49 -5.18
N ILE A 196 -18.24 1.57 -3.97
CA ILE A 196 -17.00 0.86 -3.59
C ILE A 196 -17.36 -0.51 -3.05
N ASP A 197 -16.89 -1.55 -3.73
CA ASP A 197 -17.10 -2.95 -3.33
C ASP A 197 -15.93 -3.56 -2.56
N MET A 198 -14.76 -2.92 -2.60
CA MET A 198 -13.57 -3.34 -1.87
C MET A 198 -12.79 -2.12 -1.41
N LEU A 199 -12.45 -2.06 -0.12
CA LEU A 199 -11.54 -1.07 0.44
C LEU A 199 -10.32 -1.77 0.99
N LEU A 200 -9.17 -1.44 0.39
CA LEU A 200 -7.86 -1.93 0.80
C LEU A 200 -7.30 -0.99 1.86
N GLY A 201 -6.91 -1.52 3.01
CA GLY A 201 -6.21 -0.76 4.04
C GLY A 201 -4.88 -0.22 3.54
N ALA A 202 -4.41 0.89 4.13
CA ALA A 202 -3.13 1.52 3.79
C ALA A 202 -1.94 0.55 3.94
N ASP A 203 -2.02 -0.38 4.89
CA ASP A 203 -1.01 -1.41 5.14
C ASP A 203 -0.84 -2.37 3.95
N CYS A 204 -1.88 -2.51 3.12
CA CYS A 204 -1.85 -3.30 1.88
C CYS A 204 -1.32 -2.50 0.69
N PHE A 205 -1.20 -1.18 0.82
CA PHE A 205 -0.82 -0.31 -0.28
C PHE A 205 0.45 -0.80 -0.94
N GLY A 206 1.47 -1.22 -0.19
CA GLY A 206 2.71 -1.64 -0.82
C GLY A 206 2.65 -2.95 -1.61
N ILE A 207 1.76 -3.88 -1.24
CA ILE A 207 1.51 -5.10 -2.04
C ILE A 207 0.93 -4.69 -3.39
N PHE A 208 -0.05 -3.79 -3.38
CA PHE A 208 -0.83 -3.44 -4.56
C PHE A 208 -0.19 -2.32 -5.40
N TYR A 209 0.46 -1.35 -4.79
CA TYR A 209 1.19 -0.26 -5.46
C TYR A 209 2.29 -0.82 -6.35
N VAL A 210 3.10 -1.73 -5.81
CA VAL A 210 4.25 -2.29 -6.53
C VAL A 210 3.81 -3.33 -7.58
N GLN A 211 2.79 -4.14 -7.29
CA GLN A 211 2.43 -5.29 -8.12
C GLN A 211 1.22 -5.05 -9.06
N LEU A 212 0.31 -4.15 -8.68
CA LEU A 212 -0.81 -3.70 -9.53
C LEU A 212 -0.52 -2.37 -10.25
N LYS A 213 0.58 -1.67 -9.93
CA LYS A 213 0.90 -0.32 -10.45
C LYS A 213 -0.27 0.66 -10.25
N LEU A 214 -0.82 0.69 -9.04
CA LEU A 214 -1.72 1.77 -8.65
C LEU A 214 -0.92 3.07 -8.60
N SER A 215 -1.32 4.09 -9.35
CA SER A 215 -0.75 5.43 -9.26
C SER A 215 -1.70 6.29 -8.41
N LEU A 216 -1.14 6.99 -7.43
CA LEU A 216 -1.74 8.17 -6.84
C LEU A 216 -0.98 9.36 -7.45
N GLU A 217 -1.70 10.22 -8.15
CA GLU A 217 -1.25 11.58 -8.47
C GLU A 217 -1.78 12.55 -7.41
#